data_AF-A0A1Q5DTC4-F1
#
_entry.id   AF-A0A1Q5DTC4-F1
#
_cell.length_a   1.000
_cell.length_b   1.000
_cell.length_c   1.000
_cell.angle_alpha   90.00
_cell.angle_beta   90.00
_cell.angle_gamma   90.00
#
_symmetry.space_group_name_H-M   'P 1'
#
loop_
_entity.id
_entity.type
_entity.pdbx_description
1 polymer ?
#
loop_
_entity_poly.entity_id
_entity_poly.type
_entity_poly.pdbx_seq_one_letter_code
_entity_poly.pdbx_strand_id
1 'polypeptide(L)'
;MVARLIDEDPEEAYAYARIALRLASRVAAVREAAGFAAYATQKYAEALAEFRAARRMTGSVELWPVMADCERGLGRPEKAMAMAGEPEVQKLDKAGQVEMRLVAAGARRDMGQLDAAIVTLQSPELASNAVHPWTPRLRYAYADALLEAGREDEAREWFGKALEADKDGATDASDRLAELDGVEFVDALDDDEAEPVAADADRDDAREDGESQA
;
A
#
# COMPACT_ATOMS: atom_id res chain seq x y z
N MET A 1 1.82 22.70 8.75
CA MET A 1 3.14 22.41 8.18
C MET A 1 3.36 20.90 8.09
N VAL A 2 3.50 20.19 9.22
CA VAL A 2 3.73 18.72 9.24
C VAL A 2 2.71 17.94 8.38
N ALA A 3 1.40 18.09 8.63
CA ALA A 3 0.38 17.36 7.87
C ALA A 3 0.29 17.73 6.38
N ARG A 4 0.88 18.86 5.96
CA ARG A 4 0.92 19.26 4.54
C ARG A 4 2.14 18.67 3.83
N LEU A 5 3.27 18.64 4.52
CA LEU A 5 4.54 18.20 3.96
C LEU A 5 4.76 16.69 4.05
N ILE A 6 3.96 15.95 4.82
CA ILE A 6 4.25 14.53 5.08
C ILE A 6 4.30 13.68 3.80
N ASP A 7 3.52 14.05 2.78
CA ASP A 7 3.50 13.37 1.49
C ASP A 7 4.45 13.99 0.45
N GLU A 8 4.85 15.26 0.62
CA GLU A 8 5.71 16.02 -0.32
C GLU A 8 7.21 15.97 0.09
N ASP A 9 7.51 16.28 1.34
CA ASP A 9 8.85 16.24 1.95
C ASP A 9 8.77 15.69 3.39
N PRO A 10 8.85 14.35 3.54
CA PRO A 10 8.77 13.69 4.84
C PRO A 10 9.88 14.10 5.82
N GLU A 11 11.09 14.40 5.33
CA GLU A 11 12.22 14.77 6.18
C GLU A 11 12.06 16.19 6.73
N GLU A 12 11.57 17.13 5.91
CA GLU A 12 11.22 18.47 6.39
C GLU A 12 10.03 18.42 7.38
N ALA A 13 9.00 17.61 7.07
CA ALA A 13 7.89 17.37 7.99
C ALA A 13 8.38 16.83 9.35
N TYR A 14 9.33 15.89 9.33
CA TYR A 14 9.97 15.35 10.53
C TYR A 14 10.75 16.41 11.30
N ALA A 15 11.52 17.27 10.62
CA ALA A 15 12.24 18.37 11.26
C ALA A 15 11.29 19.32 12.01
N TYR A 16 10.18 19.71 11.40
CA TYR A 16 9.15 20.52 12.04
C TYR A 16 8.49 19.82 13.23
N ALA A 17 8.15 18.54 13.07
CA ALA A 17 7.57 17.73 14.13
C ALA A 17 8.47 17.64 15.36
N ARG A 18 9.79 17.47 15.17
CA ARG A 18 10.78 17.44 16.26
C ARG A 18 10.84 18.75 17.03
N ILE A 19 10.73 19.89 16.35
CA ILE A 19 10.68 21.20 17.00
C ILE A 19 9.37 21.35 17.79
N ALA A 20 8.23 21.02 17.17
CA ALA A 20 6.93 21.07 17.84
C ALA A 20 6.91 20.18 19.09
N LEU A 21 7.46 18.97 19.01
CA LEU A 21 7.57 18.04 20.13
C LEU A 21 8.40 18.61 21.28
N ARG A 22 9.54 19.27 21.00
CA ARG A 22 10.35 19.95 22.03
C ARG A 22 9.58 21.05 22.75
N LEU A 23 8.73 21.78 22.03
CA LEU A 23 7.97 22.90 22.57
C LEU A 23 6.69 22.46 23.31
N ALA A 24 6.04 21.39 22.86
CA ALA A 24 4.69 21.02 23.29
C ALA A 24 4.51 19.52 23.54
N SER A 25 5.51 18.86 24.14
CA SER A 25 5.48 17.41 24.45
C SER A 25 4.34 16.95 25.38
N ARG A 26 3.61 17.87 26.01
CA ARG A 26 2.43 17.56 26.84
C ARG A 26 1.12 17.59 26.06
N VAL A 27 1.16 17.82 24.75
CA VAL A 27 -0.01 17.81 23.86
C VAL A 27 -0.02 16.50 23.08
N ALA A 28 -1.06 15.69 23.24
CA ALA A 28 -1.15 14.38 22.60
C ALA A 28 -1.07 14.47 21.07
N ALA A 29 -1.84 15.39 20.47
CA ALA A 29 -1.83 15.63 19.03
C ALA A 29 -0.44 16.01 18.48
N VAL A 30 0.40 16.68 19.26
CA VAL A 30 1.79 17.00 18.86
C VAL A 30 2.65 15.73 18.83
N ARG A 31 2.43 14.81 19.77
CA ARG A 31 3.11 13.51 19.76
C ARG A 31 2.63 12.64 18.61
N GLU A 32 1.34 12.63 18.31
CA GLU A 32 0.81 11.89 17.15
C GLU A 32 1.41 12.41 15.85
N ALA A 33 1.42 13.74 15.65
CA ALA A 33 2.06 14.35 14.48
C ALA A 33 3.55 14.01 14.39
N ALA A 34 4.26 13.99 15.52
CA ALA A 34 5.66 13.57 15.54
C ALA A 34 5.85 12.09 15.26
N GLY A 35 4.94 11.25 15.75
CA GLY A 35 4.91 9.82 15.46
C GLY A 35 4.71 9.55 13.98
N PHE A 36 3.74 10.20 13.33
CA PHE A 36 3.49 10.05 11.90
C PHE A 36 4.64 10.57 11.04
N ALA A 37 5.24 11.71 11.38
CA ALA A 37 6.41 12.21 10.65
C ALA A 37 7.64 11.30 10.81
N ALA A 38 7.86 10.74 12.00
CA ALA A 38 8.89 9.73 12.23
C ALA A 38 8.59 8.43 11.46
N TYR A 39 7.33 8.02 11.40
CA TYR A 39 6.89 6.85 10.64
C TYR A 39 7.13 7.00 9.14
N ALA A 40 6.76 8.15 8.57
CA ALA A 40 6.98 8.46 7.14
C ALA A 40 8.47 8.48 6.76
N THR A 41 9.36 8.81 7.71
CA THR A 41 10.82 8.75 7.53
C THR A 41 11.43 7.43 8.01
N GLN A 42 10.62 6.38 8.18
CA GLN A 42 11.02 5.03 8.60
C GLN A 42 11.76 4.95 9.94
N LYS A 43 11.64 5.99 10.79
CA LYS A 43 12.20 6.03 12.15
C LYS A 43 11.26 5.32 13.13
N TYR A 44 10.97 4.04 12.86
CA TYR A 44 9.91 3.26 13.51
C TYR A 44 10.03 3.19 15.05
N ALA A 45 11.25 3.12 15.59
CA ALA A 45 11.47 3.12 17.04
C ALA A 45 11.02 4.43 17.69
N GLU A 46 11.28 5.57 17.04
CA GLU A 46 10.85 6.89 17.51
C GLU A 46 9.33 7.04 17.34
N ALA A 47 8.81 6.67 16.18
CA ALA A 47 7.38 6.70 15.90
C ALA A 47 6.57 5.92 16.96
N LEU A 48 7.00 4.68 17.24
CA LEU A 48 6.38 3.82 18.23
C LEU A 48 6.44 4.39 19.65
N ALA A 49 7.53 5.06 20.02
CA ALA A 49 7.64 5.72 21.32
C ALA A 49 6.61 6.86 21.46
N GLU A 50 6.44 7.66 20.42
CA GLU A 50 5.48 8.76 20.39
C GLU A 50 4.03 8.30 20.34
N PHE A 51 3.70 7.29 19.52
CA PHE A 51 2.35 6.70 19.50
C PHE A 51 1.98 6.08 20.84
N ARG A 52 2.91 5.39 21.51
CA ARG A 52 2.70 4.87 22.88
C ARG A 52 2.46 5.99 23.89
N ALA A 53 3.15 7.12 23.75
CA ALA A 53 2.96 8.27 24.62
C ALA A 53 1.61 8.95 24.37
N ALA A 54 1.23 9.19 23.11
CA ALA A 54 -0.08 9.70 22.73
C ALA A 54 -1.21 8.82 23.27
N ARG A 55 -1.12 7.50 23.06
CA ARG A 55 -2.08 6.52 23.59
C ARG A 55 -2.20 6.56 25.11
N ARG A 56 -1.09 6.69 25.85
CA ARG A 56 -1.16 6.83 27.34
C ARG A 56 -1.88 8.11 27.77
N MET A 57 -1.80 9.16 26.97
CA MET A 57 -2.42 10.46 27.28
C MET A 57 -3.90 10.49 26.94
N THR A 58 -4.31 9.85 25.83
CA THR A 58 -5.69 9.91 25.32
C THR A 58 -6.51 8.68 25.67
N GLY A 59 -5.88 7.52 25.86
CA GLY A 59 -6.53 6.22 25.95
C GLY A 59 -7.06 5.70 24.60
N SER A 60 -6.84 6.42 23.50
CA SER A 60 -7.34 6.03 22.17
C SER A 60 -6.63 4.76 21.66
N VAL A 61 -7.38 3.93 20.93
CA VAL A 61 -6.87 2.75 20.25
C VAL A 61 -6.62 2.99 18.76
N GLU A 62 -6.94 4.16 18.21
CA GLU A 62 -6.86 4.45 16.77
C GLU A 62 -5.44 4.25 16.22
N LEU A 63 -4.41 4.50 17.02
CA LEU A 63 -3.01 4.32 16.65
C LEU A 63 -2.53 2.85 16.74
N TRP A 64 -3.40 1.91 17.13
CA TRP A 64 -3.01 0.51 17.33
C TRP A 64 -2.45 -0.16 16.07
N PRO A 65 -3.07 -0.01 14.88
CA PRO A 65 -2.54 -0.59 13.65
C PRO A 65 -1.16 -0.03 13.28
N VAL A 66 -0.97 1.31 13.32
CA VAL A 66 0.33 1.92 12.99
C VAL A 66 1.42 1.58 14.01
N MET A 67 1.06 1.38 15.29
CA MET A 67 2.00 0.85 16.29
C MET A 67 2.44 -0.58 15.98
N ALA A 68 1.51 -1.43 15.53
CA ALA A 68 1.85 -2.80 15.10
C ALA A 68 2.70 -2.79 13.82
N ASP A 69 2.42 -1.88 12.88
CA ASP A 69 3.22 -1.70 11.68
C ASP A 69 4.65 -1.23 12.03
N CYS A 70 4.82 -0.33 13.01
CA CYS A 70 6.15 0.03 13.51
C CYS A 70 6.92 -1.17 14.05
N GLU A 71 6.28 -2.13 14.74
CA GLU A 71 6.96 -3.36 15.17
C GLU A 71 7.38 -4.20 13.96
N ARG A 72 6.56 -4.25 12.90
CA ARG A 72 6.90 -4.89 11.62
C ARG A 72 8.13 -4.23 10.97
N GLY A 73 8.13 -2.90 10.84
CA GLY A 73 9.28 -2.12 10.34
C GLY A 73 10.55 -2.23 11.19
N LEU A 74 10.44 -2.65 12.45
CA LEU A 74 11.57 -3.00 13.33
C LEU A 74 12.04 -4.45 13.19
N GLY A 75 11.52 -5.19 12.21
CA GLY A 75 11.84 -6.60 11.98
C GLY A 75 11.23 -7.54 13.02
N ARG A 76 10.06 -7.20 13.58
CA ARG A 76 9.36 -8.01 14.60
C ARG A 76 7.94 -8.37 14.15
N PRO A 77 7.77 -9.07 13.02
CA PRO A 77 6.46 -9.41 12.49
C PRO A 77 5.61 -10.26 13.46
N GLU A 78 6.23 -11.11 14.28
CA GLU A 78 5.53 -11.89 15.31
C GLU A 78 4.87 -10.99 16.36
N LYS A 79 5.49 -9.84 16.65
CA LYS A 79 4.93 -8.86 17.59
C LYS A 79 3.72 -8.15 16.98
N ALA A 80 3.79 -7.80 15.70
CA ALA A 80 2.65 -7.24 14.98
C ALA A 80 1.47 -8.22 14.94
N MET A 81 1.75 -9.51 14.70
CA MET A 81 0.74 -10.58 14.75
C MET A 81 0.14 -10.77 16.14
N ALA A 82 0.95 -10.71 17.20
CA ALA A 82 0.43 -10.75 18.56
C ALA A 82 -0.53 -9.57 18.82
N MET A 83 -0.17 -8.35 18.39
CA MET A 83 -1.02 -7.17 18.51
C MET A 83 -2.33 -7.28 17.73
N ALA A 84 -2.33 -7.99 16.60
CA ALA A 84 -3.55 -8.27 15.82
C ALA A 84 -4.57 -9.14 16.58
N GLY A 85 -4.11 -9.92 17.56
CA GLY A 85 -4.95 -10.80 18.39
C GLY A 85 -5.47 -10.15 19.68
N GLU A 86 -5.11 -8.90 19.95
CA GLU A 86 -5.44 -8.22 21.21
C GLU A 86 -6.87 -7.59 21.20
N PRO A 87 -7.51 -7.42 22.38
CA PRO A 87 -8.85 -6.84 22.48
C PRO A 87 -8.98 -5.41 21.94
N GLU A 88 -7.88 -4.65 21.83
CA GLU A 88 -7.84 -3.33 21.22
C GLU A 88 -8.42 -3.32 19.80
N VAL A 89 -8.23 -4.39 19.03
CA VAL A 89 -8.71 -4.50 17.65
C VAL A 89 -10.23 -4.42 17.58
N GLN A 90 -10.94 -4.96 18.58
CA GLN A 90 -12.41 -4.93 18.64
C GLN A 90 -12.97 -3.54 18.95
N LYS A 91 -12.12 -2.63 19.45
CA LYS A 91 -12.48 -1.24 19.78
C LYS A 91 -12.25 -0.29 18.61
N LEU A 92 -11.55 -0.74 17.56
CA LEU A 92 -11.35 0.02 16.34
C LEU A 92 -12.65 0.13 15.56
N ASP A 93 -12.80 1.26 14.86
CA ASP A 93 -13.82 1.41 13.83
C ASP A 93 -13.51 0.50 12.62
N LYS A 94 -14.38 0.53 11.62
CA LYS A 94 -14.24 -0.33 10.44
C LYS A 94 -12.93 -0.05 9.69
N ALA A 95 -12.54 1.22 9.57
CA ALA A 95 -11.28 1.60 8.93
C ALA A 95 -10.09 1.01 9.68
N GLY A 96 -10.00 1.24 10.99
CA GLY A 96 -8.93 0.70 11.83
C GLY A 96 -8.86 -0.82 11.85
N GLN A 97 -10.00 -1.52 11.77
CA GLN A 97 -10.01 -2.98 11.61
C GLN A 97 -9.41 -3.44 10.28
N VAL A 98 -9.69 -2.71 9.18
CA VAL A 98 -9.07 -2.99 7.87
C VAL A 98 -7.57 -2.67 7.91
N GLU A 99 -7.17 -1.57 8.53
CA GLU A 99 -5.75 -1.26 8.76
C GLU A 99 -5.03 -2.39 9.49
N MET A 100 -5.60 -2.86 10.60
CA MET A 100 -5.01 -3.95 11.38
C MET A 100 -4.90 -5.24 10.55
N ARG A 101 -5.90 -5.52 9.70
CA ARG A 101 -5.86 -6.66 8.78
C ARG A 101 -4.73 -6.55 7.77
N LEU A 102 -4.53 -5.37 7.17
CA LEU A 102 -3.42 -5.11 6.25
C LEU A 102 -2.07 -5.31 6.94
N VAL A 103 -1.93 -4.80 8.17
CA VAL A 103 -0.71 -4.95 8.97
C VAL A 103 -0.43 -6.41 9.30
N ALA A 104 -1.45 -7.18 9.68
CA ALA A 104 -1.33 -8.60 9.98
C ALA A 104 -0.97 -9.43 8.73
N ALA A 105 -1.55 -9.11 7.57
CA ALA A 105 -1.21 -9.75 6.32
C ALA A 105 0.24 -9.46 5.90
N GLY A 106 0.69 -8.21 6.03
CA GLY A 106 2.10 -7.83 5.82
C GLY A 106 3.04 -8.59 6.75
N ALA A 107 2.71 -8.69 8.05
CA ALA A 107 3.53 -9.45 9.00
C ALA A 107 3.61 -10.95 8.64
N ARG A 108 2.54 -11.53 8.07
CA ARG A 108 2.57 -12.90 7.54
C ARG A 108 3.49 -13.05 6.34
N ARG A 109 3.48 -12.08 5.41
CA ARG A 109 4.40 -12.05 4.26
C ARG A 109 5.86 -11.98 4.73
N ASP A 110 6.19 -11.12 5.68
CA ASP A 110 7.54 -11.02 6.25
C ASP A 110 8.04 -12.33 6.88
N MET A 111 7.12 -13.16 7.39
CA MET A 111 7.43 -14.49 7.92
C MET A 111 7.41 -15.61 6.86
N GLY A 112 7.24 -15.28 5.58
CA GLY A 112 7.12 -16.23 4.47
C GLY A 112 5.80 -17.01 4.43
N GLN A 113 4.78 -16.55 5.15
CA GLN A 113 3.49 -17.24 5.29
C GLN A 113 2.46 -16.71 4.28
N LEU A 114 2.76 -16.85 2.98
CA LEU A 114 1.97 -16.22 1.90
C LEU A 114 0.51 -16.67 1.86
N ASP A 115 0.24 -17.97 1.90
CA ASP A 115 -1.14 -18.50 1.95
C ASP A 115 -1.93 -17.93 3.13
N ALA A 116 -1.25 -17.80 4.27
CA ALA A 116 -1.83 -17.26 5.48
C ALA A 116 -2.13 -15.77 5.30
N ALA A 117 -1.27 -15.00 4.63
CA ALA A 117 -1.50 -13.59 4.33
C ALA A 117 -2.71 -13.39 3.41
N ILE A 118 -2.82 -14.18 2.34
CA ILE A 118 -3.96 -14.19 1.42
C ILE A 118 -5.26 -14.43 2.20
N VAL A 119 -5.32 -15.48 3.02
CA VAL A 119 -6.50 -15.78 3.85
C VAL A 119 -6.80 -14.66 4.84
N THR A 120 -5.80 -13.99 5.40
CA THR A 120 -6.00 -12.85 6.31
C THR A 120 -6.69 -11.67 5.61
N LEU A 121 -6.36 -11.41 4.35
CA LEU A 121 -6.93 -10.31 3.56
C LEU A 121 -8.34 -10.61 3.04
N GLN A 122 -8.71 -11.88 2.90
CA GLN A 122 -10.06 -12.28 2.52
C GLN A 122 -11.08 -11.86 3.59
N SER A 123 -11.88 -10.84 3.27
CA SER A 123 -12.90 -10.32 4.16
C SER A 123 -14.12 -9.79 3.40
N PRO A 124 -15.25 -9.55 4.08
CA PRO A 124 -16.41 -8.91 3.45
C PRO A 124 -16.07 -7.53 2.86
N GLU A 125 -15.11 -6.82 3.46
CA GLU A 125 -14.64 -5.53 2.96
C GLU A 125 -13.89 -5.64 1.62
N LEU A 126 -13.11 -6.72 1.42
CA LEU A 126 -12.41 -6.98 0.15
C LEU A 126 -13.42 -7.23 -1.00
N ALA A 127 -14.48 -7.98 -0.71
CA ALA A 127 -15.53 -8.34 -1.67
C ALA A 127 -16.60 -7.26 -1.88
N SER A 128 -16.53 -6.13 -1.15
CA SER A 128 -17.52 -5.06 -1.24
C SER A 128 -17.42 -4.30 -2.55
N ASN A 129 -18.57 -3.94 -3.12
CA ASN A 129 -18.67 -3.00 -4.23
C ASN A 129 -18.61 -1.53 -3.79
N ALA A 130 -18.81 -1.25 -2.49
CA ALA A 130 -18.66 0.10 -1.96
C ALA A 130 -17.18 0.48 -1.91
N VAL A 131 -16.85 1.62 -2.52
CA VAL A 131 -15.49 2.18 -2.49
C VAL A 131 -15.35 3.05 -1.25
N HIS A 132 -14.47 2.63 -0.36
CA HIS A 132 -14.05 3.35 0.83
C HIS A 132 -12.58 3.79 0.67
N PRO A 133 -12.08 4.73 1.51
CA PRO A 133 -10.69 5.17 1.43
C PRO A 133 -9.65 4.04 1.53
N TRP A 134 -9.96 2.94 2.22
CA TRP A 134 -9.07 1.78 2.34
C TRP A 134 -9.20 0.76 1.19
N THR A 135 -10.22 0.88 0.34
CA THR A 135 -10.53 -0.13 -0.69
C THR A 135 -9.38 -0.33 -1.68
N PRO A 136 -8.75 0.72 -2.24
CA PRO A 136 -7.62 0.57 -3.17
C PRO A 136 -6.49 -0.24 -2.54
N ARG A 137 -6.02 0.20 -1.36
CA ARG A 137 -4.90 -0.45 -0.66
C ARG A 137 -5.22 -1.87 -0.20
N LEU A 138 -6.46 -2.17 0.18
CA LEU A 138 -6.87 -3.54 0.54
C LEU A 138 -6.81 -4.49 -0.66
N ARG A 139 -7.30 -4.04 -1.82
CA ARG A 139 -7.27 -4.84 -3.06
C ARG A 139 -5.85 -4.97 -3.60
N TYR A 140 -5.08 -3.89 -3.55
CA TYR A 140 -3.66 -3.87 -3.90
C TYR A 140 -2.88 -4.89 -3.09
N ALA A 141 -2.98 -4.85 -1.75
CA ALA A 141 -2.27 -5.78 -0.88
C ALA A 141 -2.66 -7.25 -1.12
N TYR A 142 -3.91 -7.50 -1.52
CA TYR A 142 -4.37 -8.83 -1.89
C TYR A 142 -3.79 -9.29 -3.22
N ALA A 143 -3.78 -8.43 -4.24
CA ALA A 143 -3.15 -8.69 -5.53
C ALA A 143 -1.64 -8.98 -5.38
N ASP A 144 -0.95 -8.16 -4.60
CA ASP A 144 0.47 -8.34 -4.27
C ASP A 144 0.76 -9.69 -3.61
N ALA A 145 -0.07 -10.08 -2.62
CA ALA A 145 0.09 -11.36 -1.93
C ALA A 145 -0.18 -12.55 -2.86
N LEU A 146 -1.13 -12.42 -3.80
CA LEU A 146 -1.39 -13.42 -4.83
C LEU A 146 -0.20 -13.55 -5.79
N LEU A 147 0.35 -12.42 -6.23
CA LEU A 147 1.48 -12.41 -7.16
C LEU A 147 2.71 -13.07 -6.53
N GLU A 148 3.03 -12.73 -5.28
CA GLU A 148 4.15 -13.34 -4.55
C GLU A 148 3.96 -14.85 -4.35
N ALA A 149 2.71 -15.33 -4.25
CA ALA A 149 2.37 -16.74 -4.20
C ALA A 149 2.34 -17.43 -5.59
N GLY A 150 2.69 -16.73 -6.67
CA GLY A 150 2.69 -17.25 -8.03
C GLY A 150 1.31 -17.38 -8.68
N ARG A 151 0.28 -16.74 -8.12
CA ARG A 151 -1.10 -16.75 -8.63
C ARG A 151 -1.34 -15.54 -9.53
N GLU A 152 -0.57 -15.47 -10.61
CA GLU A 152 -0.46 -14.29 -11.47
C GLU A 152 -1.80 -13.85 -12.10
N ASP A 153 -2.58 -14.79 -12.63
CA ASP A 153 -3.89 -14.48 -13.25
C ASP A 153 -4.86 -13.82 -12.28
N GLU A 154 -4.89 -14.30 -11.04
CA GLU A 154 -5.71 -13.71 -9.98
C GLU A 154 -5.14 -12.36 -9.53
N ALA A 155 -3.82 -12.25 -9.42
CA ALA A 155 -3.18 -10.99 -9.08
C ALA A 155 -3.53 -9.90 -10.09
N ARG A 156 -3.46 -10.21 -11.40
CA ARG A 156 -3.86 -9.31 -12.49
C ARG A 156 -5.31 -8.84 -12.32
N GLU A 157 -6.25 -9.74 -12.07
CA GLU A 157 -7.65 -9.37 -11.82
C GLU A 157 -7.79 -8.39 -10.63
N TRP A 158 -7.05 -8.65 -9.54
CA TRP A 158 -7.16 -7.85 -8.32
C TRP A 158 -6.42 -6.52 -8.39
N PHE A 159 -5.32 -6.40 -9.12
CA PHE A 159 -4.72 -5.11 -9.43
C PHE A 159 -5.67 -4.25 -10.29
N GLY A 160 -6.37 -4.86 -11.26
CA GLY A 160 -7.43 -4.18 -12.02
C GLY A 160 -8.50 -3.58 -11.10
N LYS A 161 -9.00 -4.37 -10.14
CA LYS A 161 -9.97 -3.89 -9.15
C LYS A 161 -9.40 -2.86 -8.17
N ALA A 162 -8.10 -2.89 -7.89
CA ALA A 162 -7.44 -1.88 -7.08
C ALA A 162 -7.40 -0.54 -7.83
N LEU A 163 -6.93 -0.56 -9.09
CA LEU A 163 -6.90 0.59 -9.99
C LEU A 163 -8.29 1.22 -10.19
N GLU A 164 -9.33 0.41 -10.42
CA GLU A 164 -10.71 0.91 -10.53
C GLU A 164 -11.21 1.64 -9.28
N ALA A 165 -10.75 1.22 -8.09
CA ALA A 165 -11.11 1.86 -6.84
C ALA A 165 -10.27 3.11 -6.54
N ASP A 166 -9.09 3.23 -7.15
CA ASP A 166 -8.06 4.21 -6.82
C ASP A 166 -8.23 5.54 -7.58
N LYS A 167 -9.25 6.30 -7.20
CA LYS A 167 -9.58 7.57 -7.87
C LYS A 167 -8.56 8.68 -7.63
N ASP A 168 -7.79 8.56 -6.55
CA ASP A 168 -6.86 9.58 -6.10
C ASP A 168 -5.40 9.24 -6.48
N GLY A 169 -5.17 8.10 -7.14
CA GLY A 169 -3.82 7.64 -7.53
C GLY A 169 -2.93 7.33 -6.33
N ALA A 170 -3.50 6.74 -5.27
CA ALA A 170 -2.80 6.41 -4.03
C ALA A 170 -1.94 5.14 -4.14
N THR A 171 -2.06 4.39 -5.22
CA THR A 171 -1.35 3.14 -5.50
C THR A 171 -0.79 3.15 -6.93
N ASP A 172 0.26 2.38 -7.13
CA ASP A 172 0.92 2.11 -8.42
C ASP A 172 0.26 0.93 -9.17
N ALA A 173 -1.02 0.62 -8.88
CA ALA A 173 -1.71 -0.54 -9.45
C ALA A 173 -1.72 -0.57 -10.99
N SER A 174 -1.74 0.60 -11.65
CA SER A 174 -1.62 0.70 -13.11
C SER A 174 -0.29 0.18 -13.63
N ASP A 175 0.78 0.50 -12.93
CA ASP A 175 2.14 0.22 -13.35
C ASP A 175 2.41 -1.27 -13.16
N ARG A 176 1.96 -1.82 -12.02
CA ARG A 176 1.98 -3.26 -11.74
C ARG A 176 1.21 -4.08 -12.77
N LEU A 177 0.08 -3.58 -13.28
CA LEU A 177 -0.66 -4.25 -14.37
C LEU A 177 0.11 -4.24 -15.68
N ALA A 178 0.68 -3.09 -16.05
CA ALA A 178 1.48 -2.98 -17.26
C ALA A 178 2.68 -3.95 -17.24
N GLU A 179 3.38 -4.05 -16.11
CA GLU A 179 4.46 -5.01 -15.89
C GLU A 179 3.98 -6.46 -16.12
N LEU A 180 2.82 -6.83 -15.56
CA LEU A 180 2.23 -8.18 -15.72
C LEU A 180 1.74 -8.49 -17.13
N ASP A 181 1.50 -7.46 -17.93
CA ASP A 181 1.11 -7.59 -19.34
C ASP A 181 2.32 -7.47 -20.29
N GLY A 182 3.54 -7.37 -19.74
CA GLY A 182 4.79 -7.30 -20.50
C GLY A 182 5.05 -5.94 -21.15
N VAL A 183 4.42 -4.88 -20.65
CA VAL A 183 4.66 -3.50 -21.08
C VAL A 183 5.66 -2.86 -20.13
N GLU A 184 6.91 -2.71 -20.59
CA GLU A 184 7.92 -1.94 -19.86
C GLU A 184 7.78 -0.44 -20.18
N PHE A 185 7.59 0.39 -19.16
CA PHE A 185 7.68 1.83 -19.29
C PHE A 185 9.16 2.23 -19.32
N VAL A 186 9.67 2.53 -20.51
CA VAL A 186 10.94 3.24 -20.66
C VAL A 186 10.74 4.69 -20.24
N ASP A 187 11.55 5.18 -19.29
CA ASP A 187 11.54 6.59 -18.93
C ASP A 187 11.95 7.40 -20.17
N ALA A 188 11.02 8.21 -20.69
CA ALA A 188 11.27 9.04 -21.88
C ALA A 188 12.33 10.13 -21.64
N LEU A 189 12.87 10.24 -20.43
CA LEU A 189 13.98 11.12 -20.07
C LEU A 189 15.36 10.44 -20.11
N ASP A 190 15.42 9.11 -20.26
CA ASP A 190 16.65 8.38 -20.60
C ASP A 190 16.75 8.23 -22.13
N ASP A 191 17.28 9.26 -22.78
CA ASP A 191 17.45 9.37 -24.24
C ASP A 191 18.45 8.36 -24.86
N ASP A 192 18.95 7.37 -24.10
CA ASP A 192 20.11 6.55 -24.51
C ASP A 192 19.80 5.07 -24.87
N GLU A 193 18.62 4.50 -24.63
CA GLU A 193 18.32 3.10 -25.03
C GLU A 193 16.89 2.89 -25.56
N ALA A 194 16.56 3.48 -26.70
CA ALA A 194 15.44 3.03 -27.53
C ALA A 194 15.94 2.08 -28.63
N GLU A 195 16.06 0.79 -28.34
CA GLU A 195 16.12 -0.25 -29.39
C GLU A 195 14.68 -0.54 -29.84
N PRO A 196 14.32 -0.29 -31.12
CA PRO A 196 12.95 -0.50 -31.58
C PRO A 196 12.64 -2.01 -31.63
N VAL A 197 11.68 -2.44 -30.81
CA VAL A 197 11.05 -3.76 -30.96
C VAL A 197 10.28 -3.79 -32.28
N ALA A 198 10.85 -4.47 -33.28
CA ALA A 198 10.20 -4.70 -34.55
C ALA A 198 9.00 -5.64 -34.35
N ALA A 199 7.79 -5.07 -34.38
CA ALA A 199 6.58 -5.84 -34.52
C ALA A 199 6.47 -6.33 -35.98
N ASP A 200 6.74 -7.62 -36.20
CA ASP A 200 6.47 -8.30 -37.48
C ASP A 200 4.96 -8.32 -37.73
N ALA A 201 4.48 -7.36 -38.52
CA ALA A 201 3.15 -7.35 -39.07
C ALA A 201 3.21 -7.92 -40.49
N ASP A 202 3.16 -9.24 -40.59
CA ASP A 202 2.90 -9.92 -41.86
C ASP A 202 1.45 -9.60 -42.27
N ARG A 203 1.30 -8.64 -43.18
CA ARG A 203 0.06 -8.34 -43.90
C ARG A 203 0.34 -8.50 -45.38
N ASP A 204 0.10 -9.70 -45.88
CA ASP A 204 -0.10 -9.93 -47.32
C ASP A 204 -1.60 -10.14 -47.54
N ASP A 205 -2.29 -9.03 -47.86
CA ASP A 205 -3.66 -9.05 -48.38
C ASP A 205 -3.72 -8.08 -49.57
N ALA A 206 -3.34 -8.58 -50.74
CA ALA A 206 -3.52 -7.89 -52.01
C ALA A 206 -4.87 -8.30 -52.61
N ARG A 207 -5.78 -7.33 -52.62
CA ARG A 207 -7.14 -7.41 -53.17
C ARG A 207 -7.17 -7.36 -54.70
N GLU A 208 -8.16 -8.11 -55.22
CA GLU A 208 -9.14 -7.81 -56.29
C GLU A 208 -8.67 -7.19 -57.61
N ASP A 209 -9.00 -7.83 -58.74
CA ASP A 209 -10.26 -7.53 -59.46
C ASP A 209 -10.47 -8.46 -60.67
N GLY A 210 -11.72 -8.82 -60.93
CA GLY A 210 -12.13 -9.70 -62.02
C GLY A 210 -12.36 -8.97 -63.35
N GLU A 211 -12.24 -9.70 -64.45
CA GLU A 211 -12.86 -9.34 -65.72
C GLU A 211 -13.46 -10.57 -66.42
N SER A 212 -14.72 -10.38 -66.82
CA SER A 212 -15.59 -11.28 -67.57
C SER A 212 -15.20 -11.34 -69.05
N GLN A 213 -15.28 -12.49 -69.70
CA GLN A 213 -16.19 -12.74 -70.84
C GLN A 213 -15.84 -14.02 -71.64
N ALA A 214 -16.93 -14.69 -72.07
CA ALA A 214 -17.09 -15.73 -73.09
C ALA A 214 -16.74 -17.18 -72.74
#